data_AF-A0A7C1JHY0-F1
#
_entry.id   AF-A0A7C1JHY0-F1
#
_cell.length_a   1.000
_cell.length_b   1.000
_cell.length_c   1.000
_cell.angle_alpha   90.00
_cell.angle_beta   90.00
_cell.angle_gamma   90.00
#
_symmetry.space_group_name_H-M   'P 1'
#
loop_
_entity.id
_entity.type
_entity.pdbx_description
1 polymer ?
#
loop_
_entity_poly.entity_id
_entity_poly.type
_entity_poly.pdbx_seq_one_letter_code
_entity_poly.pdbx_strand_id
1 'polypeptide(L)'
;MPYTTSWLIKDRVVYSEFHGAVSSDELATFIEQVLDLAKAGTGMVHHISNSLDLQKLEFSLKTAQTLVKGRKLTTEITWQVDINRNPINRWFADFLSQFVGVRTRTFPTLTEAFEFLKAQDPTLADVDWEALRVQIESKQEALK
;
A
#
# COMPACT_ATOMS: atom_id res chain seq x y z
N MET A 1 6.59 13.66 -7.33
CA MET A 1 5.84 13.36 -6.08
C MET A 1 6.60 12.24 -5.37
N PRO A 2 6.67 12.20 -4.04
CA PRO A 2 7.44 11.20 -3.29
C PRO A 2 6.74 9.84 -3.21
N TYR A 3 5.71 9.64 -4.03
CA TYR A 3 5.07 8.36 -4.20
C TYR A 3 4.43 8.23 -5.59
N THR A 4 4.19 6.99 -6.01
CA THR A 4 3.33 6.65 -7.13
C THR A 4 2.27 5.67 -6.67
N THR A 5 1.07 5.71 -7.26
CA THR A 5 -0.02 4.79 -6.94
C THR A 5 -0.72 4.41 -8.24
N SER A 6 -0.90 3.11 -8.48
CA SER A 6 -1.53 2.58 -9.69
C SER A 6 -2.16 1.22 -9.46
N TRP A 7 -2.98 0.76 -10.40
CA TRP A 7 -3.41 -0.64 -10.41
C TRP A 7 -2.25 -1.54 -10.82
N LEU A 8 -1.88 -2.46 -9.93
CA LEU A 8 -1.03 -3.60 -10.27
C LEU A 8 -1.86 -4.68 -10.98
N ILE A 9 -3.06 -4.91 -10.47
CA ILE A 9 -4.09 -5.74 -11.12
C ILE A 9 -5.33 -4.87 -11.18
N LYS A 10 -5.79 -4.62 -12.40
CA LYS A 10 -6.93 -3.74 -12.67
C LYS A 10 -8.11 -4.07 -11.76
N ASP A 11 -8.57 -3.07 -11.02
CA ASP A 11 -9.75 -3.11 -10.14
C ASP A 11 -9.66 -4.11 -8.96
N ARG A 12 -8.49 -4.72 -8.70
CA ARG A 12 -8.28 -5.73 -7.66
C ARG A 12 -7.09 -5.47 -6.75
N VAL A 13 -5.96 -5.03 -7.29
CA VAL A 13 -4.75 -4.80 -6.48
C VAL A 13 -4.16 -3.45 -6.84
N VAL A 14 -4.20 -2.53 -5.88
CA VAL A 14 -3.50 -1.24 -5.96
C VAL A 14 -2.07 -1.46 -5.49
N TYR A 15 -1.10 -0.93 -6.22
CA TYR A 15 0.30 -0.87 -5.81
C TYR A 15 0.73 0.59 -5.69
N SER A 16 1.35 0.89 -4.57
CA SER A 16 1.94 2.18 -4.31
C SER A 16 3.40 2.03 -3.94
N GLU A 17 4.19 3.00 -4.38
CA GLU A 17 5.62 3.03 -4.14
C GLU A 17 5.99 4.39 -3.56
N PHE A 18 6.79 4.38 -2.50
CA PHE A 18 7.24 5.58 -1.81
C PHE A 18 8.75 5.76 -1.95
N HIS A 19 9.15 7.02 -2.14
CA HIS A 19 10.54 7.41 -2.34
C HIS A 19 10.87 8.65 -1.49
N GLY A 20 12.07 8.68 -0.91
CA GLY A 20 12.60 9.87 -0.25
C GLY A 20 11.81 10.28 0.99
N ALA A 21 11.48 11.57 1.10
CA ALA A 21 10.74 12.13 2.23
C ALA A 21 9.29 12.40 1.84
N VAL A 22 8.34 11.90 2.63
CA VAL A 22 6.90 12.09 2.44
C VAL A 22 6.36 12.96 3.56
N SER A 23 5.73 14.08 3.20
CA SER A 23 5.08 14.98 4.15
C SER A 23 3.69 14.49 4.58
N SER A 24 3.14 15.09 5.63
CA SER A 24 1.77 14.82 6.09
C SER A 24 0.70 15.11 5.03
N ASP A 25 0.88 16.17 4.24
CA ASP A 25 -0.09 16.58 3.21
C ASP A 25 -0.04 15.63 1.99
N GLU A 26 1.16 15.20 1.62
CA GLU A 26 1.35 14.18 0.57
C GLU A 26 0.78 12.84 1.01
N LEU A 27 0.98 12.44 2.27
CA LEU A 27 0.38 11.21 2.80
C LEU A 27 -1.16 11.30 2.83
N ALA A 28 -1.72 12.46 3.18
CA ALA A 28 -3.16 12.66 3.14
C ALA A 28 -3.70 12.49 1.71
N THR A 29 -3.04 13.13 0.73
CA THR A 29 -3.37 13.02 -0.70
C THR A 29 -3.28 11.58 -1.20
N PHE A 30 -2.21 10.87 -0.81
CA PHE A 30 -2.00 9.46 -1.09
C PHE A 30 -3.16 8.59 -0.57
N ILE A 31 -3.58 8.80 0.69
CA ILE A 31 -4.69 8.04 1.28
C ILE A 31 -5.99 8.29 0.50
N GLU A 32 -6.26 9.51 0.05
CA GLU A 32 -7.45 9.77 -0.78
C GLU A 32 -7.39 8.99 -2.10
N GLN A 33 -6.24 9.04 -2.78
CA GLN A 33 -6.05 8.36 -4.06
C GLN A 33 -6.22 6.85 -3.94
N VAL A 34 -5.65 6.24 -2.89
CA VAL A 34 -5.83 4.79 -2.64
C VAL A 34 -7.28 4.47 -2.33
N LEU A 35 -7.99 5.30 -1.56
CA LEU A 35 -9.40 5.08 -1.27
C LEU A 35 -10.29 5.23 -2.50
N ASP A 36 -10.00 6.21 -3.36
CA ASP A 36 -10.76 6.41 -4.60
C ASP A 36 -10.56 5.24 -5.56
N LEU A 37 -9.34 4.70 -5.66
CA LEU A 37 -9.08 3.46 -6.39
C LEU A 37 -9.81 2.28 -5.74
N ALA A 38 -9.75 2.13 -4.42
CA ALA A 38 -10.42 1.04 -3.72
C ALA A 38 -11.94 1.05 -3.94
N LYS A 39 -12.57 2.23 -3.94
CA LYS A 39 -13.99 2.40 -4.25
C LYS A 39 -14.33 2.12 -5.71
N ALA A 40 -13.41 2.40 -6.63
CA ALA A 40 -13.58 2.13 -8.05
C ALA A 40 -13.33 0.65 -8.41
N GLY A 41 -12.68 -0.10 -7.52
CA GLY A 41 -12.41 -1.52 -7.72
C GLY A 41 -13.67 -2.40 -7.61
N THR A 42 -13.51 -3.68 -7.92
CA THR A 42 -14.60 -4.65 -7.91
C THR A 42 -14.23 -5.85 -7.04
N GLY A 43 -15.13 -6.27 -6.15
CA GLY A 43 -14.87 -7.41 -5.25
C GLY A 43 -13.89 -7.06 -4.14
N MET A 44 -12.97 -7.98 -3.83
CA MET A 44 -11.92 -7.75 -2.84
C MET A 44 -10.82 -6.91 -3.48
N VAL A 45 -10.64 -5.68 -2.97
CA VAL A 45 -9.51 -4.82 -3.34
C VAL A 45 -8.43 -4.96 -2.27
N HIS A 46 -7.21 -5.16 -2.73
CA HIS A 46 -6.01 -5.19 -1.89
C HIS A 46 -5.11 -4.01 -2.24
N HIS A 47 -4.30 -3.58 -1.29
CA HIS A 47 -3.32 -2.55 -1.51
C HIS A 47 -1.95 -3.05 -1.05
N ILE A 48 -0.95 -2.89 -1.92
CA ILE A 48 0.46 -3.17 -1.64
C ILE A 48 1.19 -1.83 -1.59
N SER A 49 1.84 -1.55 -0.47
CA SER A 49 2.65 -0.35 -0.26
C SER A 49 4.12 -0.73 -0.20
N ASN A 50 4.91 -0.29 -1.16
CA ASN A 50 6.36 -0.46 -1.14
C ASN A 50 7.05 0.79 -0.57
N SER A 51 7.71 0.60 0.56
CA SER A 51 8.40 1.67 1.30
C SER A 51 9.89 1.40 1.46
N LEU A 52 10.48 0.55 0.62
CA LEU A 52 11.90 0.20 0.69
C LEU A 52 12.83 1.41 0.46
N ASP A 53 12.38 2.41 -0.30
CA ASP A 53 13.12 3.64 -0.60
C ASP A 53 12.57 4.86 0.18
N LEU A 54 11.68 4.62 1.16
CA LEU A 54 11.19 5.67 2.04
C LEU A 54 12.29 6.02 3.06
N GLN A 55 12.80 7.25 2.99
CA GLN A 55 13.82 7.77 3.88
C GLN A 55 13.21 8.41 5.13
N LYS A 56 12.09 9.13 4.96
CA LYS A 56 11.44 9.86 6.04
C LYS A 56 9.93 9.97 5.80
N LEU A 57 9.17 9.77 6.87
CA LEU A 57 7.74 10.05 6.89
C LEU A 57 7.46 11.13 7.93
N GLU A 58 7.08 12.32 7.51
CA GLU A 58 6.70 13.42 8.40
C GLU A 58 5.23 13.31 8.75
N PHE A 59 4.92 12.47 9.72
CA PHE A 59 3.55 12.20 10.11
C PHE A 59 3.34 12.45 11.61
N SER A 60 2.31 13.22 11.93
CA SER A 60 1.96 13.56 13.31
C SER A 60 0.73 12.78 13.77
N LEU A 61 0.64 12.48 15.07
CA LEU A 61 -0.57 11.87 15.65
C LEU A 61 -1.82 12.72 15.40
N LYS A 62 -1.68 14.04 15.32
CA LYS A 62 -2.77 14.96 14.97
C LYS A 62 -3.24 14.73 13.54
N THR A 63 -2.32 14.56 12.58
CA THR A 63 -2.63 14.22 11.19
C THR A 63 -3.36 12.87 11.13
N ALA A 64 -2.89 11.86 11.87
CA ALA A 64 -3.54 10.56 12.00
C ALA A 64 -4.99 10.67 12.48
N GLN A 65 -5.22 11.40 13.57
CA GLN A 65 -6.56 11.58 14.11
C GLN A 65 -7.49 12.32 13.14
N THR A 66 -6.99 13.32 12.41
CA THR A 66 -7.80 14.04 11.40
C THR A 66 -8.20 13.12 10.26
N LEU A 67 -7.28 12.28 9.79
CA LEU A 67 -7.55 11.31 8.71
C LEU A 67 -8.59 10.27 9.14
N VAL A 68 -8.50 9.77 10.37
CA VAL A 68 -9.44 8.77 10.93
C VAL A 68 -10.81 9.39 11.29
N LYS A 69 -10.86 10.58 11.87
CA LYS A 69 -12.13 11.22 12.30
C LYS A 69 -12.99 11.70 11.13
N GLY A 70 -12.37 12.11 10.03
CA GLY A 70 -13.07 12.63 8.85
C GLY A 70 -13.56 11.56 7.88
N ARG A 71 -13.07 10.32 8.01
CA ARG A 71 -13.34 9.24 7.05
C ARG A 71 -13.67 7.99 7.82
N LYS A 72 -14.86 7.44 7.61
CA LYS A 72 -15.02 5.99 7.71
C LYS A 72 -14.08 5.46 6.64
N LEU A 73 -12.84 5.11 6.98
CA LEU A 73 -12.01 4.36 6.07
C LEU A 73 -12.69 3.02 5.95
N THR A 74 -13.37 2.92 4.83
CA THR A 74 -14.45 2.00 4.58
C THR A 74 -13.86 0.62 4.25
N THR A 75 -14.73 -0.39 4.28
CA THR A 75 -14.41 -1.82 4.16
C THR A 75 -13.93 -2.25 2.77
N GLU A 76 -13.59 -1.32 1.86
CA GLU A 76 -13.24 -1.67 0.47
C GLU A 76 -11.84 -2.28 0.36
N ILE A 77 -10.91 -1.91 1.25
CA ILE A 77 -9.59 -2.54 1.30
C ILE A 77 -9.66 -3.77 2.22
N THR A 78 -9.50 -4.95 1.62
CA THR A 78 -9.52 -6.23 2.34
C THR A 78 -8.17 -6.49 3.01
N TRP A 79 -7.07 -6.27 2.29
CA TRP A 79 -5.71 -6.40 2.82
C TRP A 79 -4.85 -5.20 2.43
N GLN A 80 -4.15 -4.68 3.44
CA GLN A 80 -3.05 -3.74 3.32
C GLN A 80 -1.76 -4.53 3.53
N VAL A 81 -0.91 -4.57 2.50
CA VAL A 81 0.35 -5.30 2.51
C VAL A 81 1.50 -4.33 2.37
N ASP A 82 2.32 -4.20 3.41
CA ASP A 82 3.45 -3.28 3.42
C ASP A 82 4.75 -4.02 3.12
N ILE A 83 5.56 -3.49 2.22
CA ILE A 83 6.89 -3.99 1.91
C ILE A 83 7.89 -3.06 2.58
N ASN A 84 8.53 -3.56 3.63
CA ASN A 84 9.58 -2.83 4.33
C ASN A 84 10.56 -3.80 5.03
N ARG A 85 11.83 -3.38 5.10
CA ARG A 85 12.91 -4.03 5.85
C ARG A 85 13.26 -3.30 7.15
N ASN A 86 12.82 -2.06 7.31
CA ASN A 86 13.22 -1.16 8.39
C ASN A 86 12.11 -1.04 9.47
N PRO A 87 12.41 -1.32 10.76
CA PRO A 87 11.43 -1.27 11.85
C PRO A 87 10.83 0.12 12.13
N ILE A 88 11.34 1.19 11.50
CA ILE A 88 10.72 2.54 11.51
C ILE A 88 9.25 2.50 11.03
N ASN A 89 8.87 1.50 10.24
CA ASN A 89 7.47 1.29 9.82
C ASN A 89 6.58 0.59 10.83
N ARG A 90 7.06 0.15 11.99
CA ARG A 90 6.17 -0.45 13.01
C ARG A 90 5.08 0.55 13.42
N TRP A 91 5.43 1.83 13.54
CA TRP A 91 4.46 2.87 13.83
C TRP A 91 3.51 3.16 12.67
N PHE A 92 3.94 2.98 11.41
CA PHE A 92 3.04 3.06 10.25
C PHE A 92 2.08 1.87 10.18
N ALA A 93 2.55 0.67 10.50
CA ALA A 93 1.71 -0.51 10.66
C ALA A 93 0.72 -0.34 11.83
N ASP A 94 1.15 0.25 12.95
CA ASP A 94 0.28 0.60 14.08
C ASP A 94 -0.74 1.68 13.70
N PHE A 95 -0.34 2.68 12.89
CA PHE A 95 -1.27 3.67 12.33
C PHE A 95 -2.29 3.00 11.41
N LEU A 96 -1.85 2.16 10.47
CA LEU A 96 -2.72 1.39 9.58
C LEU A 96 -3.64 0.43 10.35
N SER A 97 -3.21 -0.10 11.50
CA SER A 97 -4.04 -0.93 12.37
C SER A 97 -5.20 -0.15 13.04
N GLN A 98 -5.07 1.17 13.20
CA GLN A 98 -6.12 2.04 13.72
C GLN A 98 -7.22 2.34 12.67
N PHE A 99 -7.00 1.97 11.42
CA PHE A 99 -8.03 1.93 10.40
C PHE A 99 -8.89 0.69 10.65
N VAL A 100 -9.88 0.85 11.53
CA VAL A 100 -10.81 -0.20 11.96
C VAL A 100 -11.36 -0.94 10.73
N GLY A 101 -11.00 -2.22 10.58
CA GLY A 101 -11.53 -3.11 9.55
C GLY A 101 -10.57 -3.50 8.42
N VAL A 102 -9.44 -2.81 8.27
CA VAL A 102 -8.42 -3.19 7.27
C VAL A 102 -7.43 -4.16 7.89
N ARG A 103 -7.23 -5.31 7.24
CA ARG A 103 -6.24 -6.29 7.71
C ARG A 103 -4.86 -5.92 7.19
N THR A 104 -3.88 -5.82 8.07
CA THR A 104 -2.51 -5.41 7.71
C THR A 104 -1.51 -6.57 7.85
N ARG A 105 -0.56 -6.65 6.91
CA ARG A 105 0.63 -7.52 6.99
C ARG A 105 1.84 -6.80 6.41
N THR A 106 3.01 -7.11 6.95
CA THR A 106 4.27 -6.55 6.49
C THR A 106 5.20 -7.67 6.05
N PHE A 107 5.86 -7.51 4.91
CA PHE A 107 6.83 -8.44 4.35
C PHE A 107 8.13 -7.70 3.97
N PRO A 108 9.28 -8.38 4.01
CA PRO A 108 10.56 -7.82 3.58
C PRO A 108 10.75 -7.78 2.05
N THR A 109 9.93 -8.52 1.29
CA THR A 109 10.05 -8.70 -0.17
C THR A 109 8.69 -8.68 -0.89
N LEU A 110 8.72 -8.33 -2.18
CA LEU A 110 7.55 -8.42 -3.09
C LEU A 110 7.06 -9.86 -3.24
N THR A 111 7.98 -10.81 -3.35
CA THR A 111 7.67 -12.23 -3.52
C THR A 111 6.80 -12.75 -2.38
N GLU A 112 7.20 -12.51 -1.12
CA GLU A 112 6.43 -12.93 0.05
C GLU A 112 5.07 -12.24 0.13
N ALA A 113 5.00 -10.96 -0.23
CA ALA A 113 3.74 -10.22 -0.30
C ALA A 113 2.77 -10.80 -1.34
N PHE A 114 3.28 -11.20 -2.51
CA PHE A 114 2.48 -11.80 -3.58
C PHE A 114 2.00 -13.21 -3.21
N GLU A 115 2.87 -14.04 -2.64
CA GLU A 115 2.49 -15.37 -2.14
C GLU A 115 1.40 -15.28 -1.08
N PHE A 116 1.52 -14.32 -0.16
CA PHE A 116 0.50 -14.06 0.83
C PHE A 116 -0.84 -13.68 0.19
N LEU A 117 -0.86 -12.72 -0.74
CA LEU A 117 -2.11 -12.29 -1.38
C LEU A 117 -2.76 -13.42 -2.18
N LYS A 118 -1.98 -14.24 -2.91
CA LYS A 118 -2.50 -15.43 -3.61
C LYS A 118 -3.19 -16.41 -2.65
N ALA A 119 -2.62 -16.61 -1.45
CA ALA A 119 -3.20 -17.49 -0.44
C ALA A 119 -4.48 -16.90 0.19
N GLN A 120 -4.61 -15.58 0.26
CA GLN A 120 -5.78 -14.91 0.85
C GLN A 120 -6.92 -14.69 -0.16
N ASP A 121 -6.60 -14.49 -1.44
CA ASP A 121 -7.56 -14.29 -2.51
C ASP A 121 -7.27 -15.28 -3.66
N PRO A 122 -7.94 -16.45 -3.66
CA PRO A 122 -7.78 -17.46 -4.70
C PRO A 122 -8.13 -16.96 -6.11
N THR A 123 -8.89 -15.87 -6.25
CA THR A 123 -9.21 -15.30 -7.57
C THR A 123 -8.01 -14.62 -8.23
N LEU A 124 -6.89 -14.46 -7.51
CA LEU A 124 -5.63 -13.95 -8.03
C LEU A 124 -4.62 -15.06 -8.40
N ALA A 125 -5.03 -16.33 -8.34
CA ALA A 125 -4.14 -17.48 -8.58
C ALA A 125 -3.57 -17.50 -10.01
N ASP A 126 -4.38 -17.11 -11.01
CA ASP A 126 -4.01 -17.17 -12.44
C ASP A 126 -3.23 -15.95 -12.93
N VAL A 127 -2.90 -15.01 -12.05
CA VAL A 127 -2.17 -13.79 -12.40
C VAL A 127 -0.68 -14.12 -12.57
N ASP A 128 -0.05 -13.56 -13.60
CA ASP A 128 1.39 -13.66 -13.80
C ASP A 128 2.15 -12.66 -12.89
N TRP A 129 2.28 -13.05 -11.62
CA TRP A 129 2.95 -12.26 -10.60
C TRP A 129 4.46 -12.09 -10.85
N GLU A 130 5.07 -13.00 -11.60
CA GLU A 130 6.50 -12.92 -11.90
C GLU A 130 6.76 -11.86 -12.96
N ALA A 131 5.94 -11.81 -14.02
CA ALA A 131 6.00 -10.71 -14.98
C ALA A 131 5.77 -9.34 -14.33
N LEU A 132 4.81 -9.25 -13.40
CA LEU A 132 4.56 -8.03 -12.63
C LEU A 132 5.75 -7.63 -11.75
N ARG A 133 6.40 -8.59 -11.10
CA ARG A 133 7.61 -8.37 -10.29
C ARG A 133 8.73 -7.77 -11.15
N VAL A 134 9.03 -8.41 -12.27
CA VAL A 134 10.06 -7.94 -13.22
C VAL A 134 9.74 -6.53 -13.72
N GLN A 135 8.46 -6.24 -14.00
CA GLN A 135 8.04 -4.90 -14.41
C GLN A 135 8.27 -3.84 -13.32
N ILE A 136 7.97 -4.15 -12.05
CA ILE A 136 8.21 -3.25 -10.92
C ILE A 136 9.72 -3.02 -10.74
N GLU A 137 10.50 -4.09 -10.71
CA GLU A 137 11.96 -4.03 -10.53
C GLU A 137 12.63 -3.24 -11.67
N SER A 138 12.21 -3.46 -12.92
CA SER A 138 12.72 -2.71 -14.08
C SER A 138 12.41 -1.21 -14.00
N LYS A 139 11.22 -0.83 -13.51
CA LYS A 139 10.86 0.58 -13.28
C LYS A 139 11.70 1.20 -12.19
N GLN A 140 11.98 0.47 -11.11
CA GLN A 140 12.83 0.93 -10.01
C GLN A 140 14.27 1.16 -10.46
N GLU A 141 14.80 0.29 -11.32
CA GLU A 141 16.15 0.48 -11.88
C GLU A 141 16.24 1.70 -12.79
N ALA A 142 15.21 1.97 -13.59
CA ALA A 142 15.18 3.12 -14.48
C ALA A 142 15.08 4.49 -13.76
N LEU A 143 14.71 4.50 -12.47
CA LEU A 143 14.55 5.71 -11.66
C LEU A 143 15.80 6.05 -10.82
N LYS A 144 16.83 5.19 -10.83
CA LYS A 144 18.12 5.40 -10.16
C LYS A 144 19.13 6.08 -11.07
#